data_AF-A0A7K3ELQ9-F1
#
_entry.id   AF-A0A7K3ELQ9-F1
#
_cell.length_a   1.000
_cell.length_b   1.000
_cell.length_c   1.000
_cell.angle_alpha   90.00
_cell.angle_beta   90.00
_cell.angle_gamma   90.00
#
_symmetry.space_group_name_H-M   'P 1'
#
loop_
_entity.id
_entity.type
_entity.pdbx_description
1 polymer ?
#
loop_
_entity_poly.entity_id
_entity_poly.type
_entity_poly.pdbx_seq_one_letter_code
_entity_poly.pdbx_strand_id
1 'polypeptide(L)'
;MAAEEHPEGYAGHAGHGGDAGGGYDALMAAITGETLPPDADSGDRRAYGSAAADVALLREQLGLIGTALSDPPPGLRARQAP
;
A
#
# COMPACT_ATOMS: atom_id res chain seq x y z
N MET A 1 -45.49 -4.28 -15.24
CA MET A 1 -44.05 -4.48 -15.44
C MET A 1 -43.40 -3.11 -15.42
N ALA A 2 -42.65 -2.79 -14.37
CA ALA A 2 -41.77 -1.63 -14.33
C ALA A 2 -40.40 -2.18 -13.93
N ALA A 3 -39.43 -1.99 -14.83
CA ALA A 3 -38.06 -2.45 -14.65
C ALA A 3 -37.40 -1.65 -13.53
N GLU A 4 -36.70 -2.35 -12.66
CA GLU A 4 -35.70 -1.76 -11.78
C GLU A 4 -34.56 -1.23 -12.66
N GLU A 5 -34.57 0.07 -12.92
CA GLU A 5 -33.38 0.78 -13.38
C GLU A 5 -32.65 1.25 -12.13
N HIS A 6 -31.56 0.57 -11.79
CA HIS A 6 -30.53 1.05 -10.87
C HIS A 6 -29.53 1.86 -11.69
N PRO A 7 -29.65 3.20 -11.76
CA PRO A 7 -28.60 4.01 -12.35
C PRO A 7 -27.42 4.09 -11.37
N GLU A 8 -26.32 3.52 -11.83
CA GLU A 8 -25.03 4.20 -11.94
C GLU A 8 -24.37 4.74 -10.67
N GLY A 9 -23.21 4.15 -10.39
CA GLY A 9 -22.05 4.91 -9.96
C GLY A 9 -21.87 5.00 -8.46
N TYR A 10 -20.86 4.29 -7.95
CA TYR A 10 -20.16 4.71 -6.75
C TYR A 10 -19.65 6.15 -6.99
N ALA A 11 -20.42 7.14 -6.58
CA ALA A 11 -19.96 8.50 -6.41
C ALA A 11 -18.89 8.48 -5.32
N GLY A 12 -17.65 8.27 -5.73
CA GLY A 12 -16.49 8.18 -4.87
C GLY A 12 -16.23 9.51 -4.18
N HIS A 13 -16.63 9.57 -2.91
CA HIS A 13 -15.98 10.29 -1.83
C HIS A 13 -15.68 11.79 -2.06
N ALA A 14 -16.74 12.59 -2.17
CA ALA A 14 -16.65 14.01 -1.89
C ALA A 14 -16.41 14.23 -0.37
N GLY A 15 -15.17 14.50 0.02
CA GLY A 15 -14.85 15.07 1.34
C GLY A 15 -13.50 14.69 1.93
N HIS A 16 -12.48 15.53 1.76
CA HIS A 16 -11.66 16.02 2.88
C HIS A 16 -11.01 17.36 2.50
N GLY A 17 -11.61 18.46 2.94
CA GLY A 17 -10.98 19.77 2.89
C GLY A 17 -9.93 19.88 3.98
N GLY A 18 -8.66 19.90 3.58
CA GLY A 18 -7.52 20.24 4.43
C GLY A 18 -6.21 20.04 3.67
N ASP A 19 -5.72 21.09 2.98
CA ASP A 19 -4.31 21.34 2.56
C ASP A 19 -3.46 20.17 1.98
N ALA A 20 -4.10 19.08 1.57
CA ALA A 20 -3.50 17.87 1.00
C ALA A 20 -4.64 17.06 0.37
N GLY A 21 -5.21 17.53 -0.73
CA GLY A 21 -6.53 17.03 -1.15
C GLY A 21 -6.98 17.39 -2.55
N GLY A 22 -6.10 17.22 -3.52
CA GLY A 22 -6.46 17.09 -4.94
C GLY A 22 -5.51 16.16 -5.71
N GLY A 23 -4.59 15.51 -5.00
CA GLY A 23 -3.56 14.64 -5.53
C GLY A 23 -3.92 13.18 -5.24
N TYR A 24 -3.71 12.34 -6.24
CA TYR A 24 -3.70 10.89 -6.13
C TYR A 24 -2.96 10.42 -4.87
N ASP A 25 -3.46 9.39 -4.19
CA ASP A 25 -2.85 8.87 -2.97
C ASP A 25 -1.53 8.15 -3.29
N ALA A 26 -0.44 8.91 -3.24
CA ALA A 26 0.91 8.46 -3.55
C ALA A 26 1.37 7.31 -2.64
N LEU A 27 0.90 7.26 -1.39
CA LEU A 27 1.21 6.16 -0.47
C LEU A 27 0.51 4.89 -0.91
N MET A 28 -0.80 4.96 -1.18
CA MET A 28 -1.55 3.80 -1.66
C MET A 28 -0.98 3.26 -2.99
N ALA A 29 -0.62 4.14 -3.92
CA ALA A 29 0.04 3.73 -5.17
C ALA A 29 1.38 3.02 -4.92
N ALA A 30 2.21 3.51 -3.99
CA ALA A 30 3.47 2.86 -3.63
C ALA A 30 3.25 1.47 -2.97
N ILE A 31 2.22 1.34 -2.14
CA ILE A 31 1.85 0.06 -1.50
C ILE A 31 1.40 -0.96 -2.54
N THR A 32 0.56 -0.59 -3.50
CA THR A 32 0.06 -1.51 -4.55
C THR A 32 1.06 -1.72 -5.69
N GLY A 33 2.10 -0.87 -5.79
CA GLY A 33 3.07 -0.90 -6.88
C GLY A 33 2.55 -0.27 -8.18
N GLU A 34 1.48 0.50 -8.09
CA GLU A 34 0.94 1.27 -9.20
C GLU A 34 1.82 2.48 -9.51
N THR A 35 1.84 2.88 -10.78
CA THR A 35 2.50 4.11 -11.22
C THR A 35 1.56 5.29 -11.06
N LEU A 36 2.12 6.45 -10.75
CA LEU A 36 1.36 7.69 -10.78
C LEU A 36 0.83 8.01 -12.19
N PRO A 37 -0.32 8.70 -12.30
CA PRO A 37 -0.80 9.26 -13.57
C PRO A 37 0.25 10.15 -14.26
N PRO A 38 0.24 10.28 -15.59
CA PRO A 38 1.23 11.07 -16.32
C PRO A 38 1.14 12.58 -16.05
N ASP A 39 -0.04 13.08 -15.67
CA ASP A 39 -0.34 14.46 -15.30
C ASP A 39 -0.05 14.79 -13.83
N ALA A 40 0.45 13.81 -13.07
CA ALA A 40 0.99 13.97 -11.73
C ALA A 40 1.94 15.16 -11.60
N ASP A 41 1.68 16.04 -10.63
CA ASP A 41 2.53 17.19 -10.39
C ASP A 41 3.86 16.82 -9.72
N SER A 42 4.80 17.78 -9.66
CA SER A 42 6.13 17.52 -9.10
C SER A 42 6.13 17.23 -7.59
N GLY A 43 5.15 17.75 -6.86
CA GLY A 43 4.97 17.53 -5.43
C GLY A 43 4.54 16.09 -5.17
N ASP A 44 3.50 15.61 -5.85
CA ASP A 44 3.05 14.24 -5.59
C ASP A 44 3.91 13.15 -6.25
N ARG A 45 4.72 13.46 -7.28
CA ARG A 45 5.86 12.61 -7.69
C ARG A 45 6.93 12.47 -6.62
N ARG A 46 7.26 13.56 -5.92
CA ARG A 46 8.20 13.51 -4.78
C ARG A 46 7.62 12.71 -3.62
N ALA A 47 6.34 12.91 -3.32
CA ALA A 47 5.63 12.15 -2.30
C ALA A 47 5.66 10.64 -2.59
N TYR A 48 5.37 10.25 -3.84
CA TYR A 48 5.46 8.85 -4.27
C TYR A 48 6.88 8.29 -4.17
N GLY A 49 7.90 9.06 -4.58
CA GLY A 49 9.30 8.65 -4.45
C GLY A 49 9.69 8.38 -2.98
N SER A 50 9.27 9.25 -2.05
CA SER A 50 9.48 9.05 -0.62
C SER A 50 8.73 7.81 -0.12
N ALA A 51 7.44 7.70 -0.43
CA ALA A 51 6.60 6.57 -0.02
C ALA A 51 7.14 5.24 -0.57
N ALA A 52 7.63 5.21 -1.82
CA ALA A 52 8.22 4.03 -2.42
C ALA A 52 9.51 3.59 -1.70
N ALA A 53 10.33 4.53 -1.27
CA ALA A 53 11.53 4.23 -0.47
C ALA A 53 11.15 3.63 0.90
N ASP A 54 10.17 4.22 1.59
CA ASP A 54 9.69 3.75 2.89
C ASP A 54 9.05 2.35 2.79
N VAL A 55 8.21 2.13 1.77
CA VAL A 55 7.60 0.82 1.50
C VAL A 55 8.66 -0.23 1.13
N ALA A 56 9.72 0.15 0.41
CA ALA A 56 10.82 -0.77 0.11
C ALA A 56 11.52 -1.25 1.39
N LEU A 57 11.83 -0.33 2.30
CA LEU A 57 12.41 -0.67 3.60
C LEU A 57 11.47 -1.54 4.44
N LEU A 58 10.17 -1.21 4.48
CA LEU A 58 9.18 -2.01 5.20
C LEU A 58 9.10 -3.44 4.66
N ARG A 59 9.14 -3.63 3.34
CA ARG A 59 9.12 -4.97 2.72
C ARG A 59 10.36 -5.78 3.08
N GLU A 60 11.54 -5.15 3.15
CA GLU A 60 12.75 -5.80 3.63
C GLU A 60 12.60 -6.29 5.08
N GLN A 61 12.12 -5.42 5.97
CA GLN A 61 11.90 -5.75 7.38
C GLN A 61 10.88 -6.89 7.55
N LEU A 62 9.78 -6.83 6.81
CA LEU A 62 8.77 -7.89 6.80
C LEU A 62 9.35 -9.22 6.31
N GLY A 63 10.28 -9.21 5.35
CA GLY A 63 11.01 -10.41 4.92
C GLY A 63 11.86 -11.02 6.02
N LEU A 64 12.59 -10.19 6.78
CA LEU A 64 13.38 -10.64 7.93
C LEU A 64 12.49 -11.24 9.03
N ILE A 65 11.40 -10.56 9.37
CA ILE A 65 10.43 -11.02 10.36
C ILE A 65 9.79 -12.33 9.91
N GLY A 66 9.34 -12.41 8.66
CA GLY A 66 8.73 -13.61 8.11
C GLY A 66 9.68 -14.82 8.15
N THR A 67 10.97 -14.61 7.86
CA THR A 67 11.99 -15.65 7.98
C THR A 67 12.14 -16.12 9.41
N ALA A 68 12.31 -15.19 10.35
CA ALA A 68 12.48 -15.51 11.77
C ALA A 68 11.27 -16.22 12.39
N LEU A 69 10.05 -15.92 11.92
CA LEU A 69 8.82 -16.55 12.38
C LEU A 69 8.55 -17.91 11.73
N SER A 70 9.04 -18.15 10.51
CA SER A 70 8.89 -19.44 9.81
C SER A 70 9.86 -20.49 10.35
N ASP A 71 10.96 -20.03 10.92
CA ASP A 71 11.97 -20.84 11.56
C ASP A 71 11.46 -21.51 12.84
N PRO A 72 11.79 -22.80 13.09
CA PRO A 72 11.40 -23.43 14.34
C PRO A 72 12.00 -22.64 15.51
N PRO A 73 11.26 -22.46 16.63
CA PRO A 73 11.77 -21.71 17.76
C PRO A 73 13.08 -22.33 18.26
N PRO A 74 14.01 -21.53 18.81
CA PRO A 74 15.35 -22.00 19.18
C PRO A 74 15.37 -23.29 20.04
N GLY A 75 14.38 -23.47 20.92
CA GLY A 75 14.23 -24.67 21.74
C GLY A 75 13.77 -25.93 20.99
N LEU A 76 13.04 -25.79 19.88
CA LEU A 76 12.69 -26.92 19.01
C LEU A 76 13.82 -27.26 18.04
N ARG A 77 14.62 -26.27 17.61
CA ARG A 77 15.82 -26.50 16.79
C ARG A 77 16.87 -27.36 17.49
N ALA A 78 17.17 -27.06 18.76
CA ALA A 78 18.12 -27.82 19.56
C ALA A 78 17.70 -29.28 19.81
N ARG A 79 16.39 -29.56 19.80
CA ARG A 79 15.82 -30.92 19.92
C ARG A 79 15.95 -31.75 18.64
N GLN A 80 16.06 -31.07 17.49
CA GLN A 80 16.10 -31.68 16.16
C GLN A 80 17.54 -31.93 15.66
N ALA A 81 18.55 -31.44 16.38
CA ALA A 81 19.94 -31.76 16.10
C ALA A 81 20.24 -33.21 16.54
N PRO A 82 20.92 -34.03 15.70
CA PRO A 82 21.24 -35.43 15.99
C PRO A 82 22.22 -35.60 17.15
#